data_AF-A0A7Y3ANH0-F1
#
_entry.id   AF-A0A7Y3ANH0-F1
#
_cell.length_a   1.000
_cell.length_b   1.000
_cell.length_c   1.000
_cell.angle_alpha   90.00
_cell.angle_beta   90.00
_cell.angle_gamma   90.00
#
_symmetry.space_group_name_H-M   'P 1'
#
loop_
_entity.id
_entity.type
_entity.pdbx_description
1 polymer ?
#
loop_
_entity_poly.entity_id
_entity_poly.type
_entity_poly.pdbx_seq_one_letter_code
_entity_poly.pdbx_strand_id
1 'polypeptide(L)'
;MNVYFGTVARGAPVSQGGSLFKLDWDRKAVVREVPDVPVNPSLYHDPNARGNVRGVRGIRICNDEVYAANYHTVNVFDRDLNPKRRITHGLMVGLHETQVVDSSIWVTSTTLDAALRYRLDDGVLEESFWPREMPAFQQALEIEPLAIDKSIDNRTNFLERESFRGPSHLHLNAVWVFRGEVYALFHSMSCVANLTRGTIVIQDNNLKHAHNLIMEEPGVVYINDTHRTVVRKYELDSGRQVRAIDIKRMPGIKSLLLKSAARAIREMGVSFFGSKRKATAKPLYLRGLSVTDDFIFAGFSPATIVRIDKKSGELIDAYYHSTDLRMCIHGLTADASPG
;
A
#
# COMPACT_ATOMS: atom_id res chain seq x y z
N MET A 1 1.56 -22.47 -1.53
CA MET A 1 1.65 -21.15 -0.84
C MET A 1 0.43 -20.28 -1.22
N ASN A 2 -0.20 -19.62 -0.24
CA ASN A 2 -1.26 -18.65 -0.51
C ASN A 2 -0.70 -17.22 -0.62
N VAL A 3 -1.23 -16.44 -1.55
CA VAL A 3 -0.96 -15.00 -1.65
C VAL A 3 -2.28 -14.25 -1.58
N TYR A 4 -2.35 -13.24 -0.73
CA TYR A 4 -3.50 -12.35 -0.64
C TYR A 4 -3.13 -11.02 -1.26
N PHE A 5 -3.93 -10.55 -2.19
CA PHE A 5 -3.66 -9.29 -2.87
C PHE A 5 -4.92 -8.47 -3.09
N GLY A 6 -4.73 -7.16 -3.06
CA GLY A 6 -5.75 -6.16 -3.26
C GLY A 6 -5.51 -5.43 -4.57
N THR A 7 -6.58 -5.14 -5.30
CA THR A 7 -6.49 -4.31 -6.51
C THR A 7 -7.06 -2.92 -6.28
N VAL A 8 -6.53 -1.96 -7.03
CA VAL A 8 -7.11 -0.62 -7.19
C VAL A 8 -7.30 -0.35 -8.69
N ALA A 9 -8.52 -0.03 -9.10
CA ALA A 9 -8.89 0.32 -10.46
C ALA A 9 -9.07 1.83 -10.62
N ARG A 10 -8.13 2.48 -11.32
CA ARG A 10 -8.13 3.95 -11.50
C ARG A 10 -9.20 4.42 -12.46
N GLY A 11 -9.92 5.47 -12.10
CA GLY A 11 -10.99 6.05 -12.92
C GLY A 11 -12.20 5.14 -13.12
N ALA A 12 -12.30 4.02 -12.40
CA ALA A 12 -13.49 3.19 -12.36
C ALA A 12 -14.58 3.82 -11.46
N PRO A 13 -15.86 3.46 -11.57
CA PRO A 13 -16.83 3.74 -10.52
C PRO A 13 -16.37 3.17 -9.17
N VAL A 14 -16.84 3.73 -8.04
CA VAL A 14 -16.45 3.24 -6.69
C VAL A 14 -16.84 1.77 -6.50
N SER A 15 -17.99 1.34 -7.04
CA SER A 15 -18.46 -0.05 -7.03
C SER A 15 -17.57 -1.03 -7.81
N GLN A 16 -16.64 -0.52 -8.62
CA GLN A 16 -15.67 -1.29 -9.40
C GLN A 16 -14.24 -0.87 -9.02
N GLY A 17 -14.06 -0.36 -7.79
CA GLY A 17 -12.81 0.21 -7.31
C GLY A 17 -11.68 -0.80 -7.12
N GLY A 18 -12.02 -2.08 -6.97
CA GLY A 18 -11.09 -3.19 -6.79
C GLY A 18 -11.69 -4.30 -5.92
N SER A 19 -10.91 -5.35 -5.72
CA SER A 19 -11.30 -6.52 -4.91
C SER A 19 -10.10 -7.02 -4.10
N LEU A 20 -10.40 -7.75 -3.02
CA LEU A 20 -9.46 -8.62 -2.31
C LEU A 20 -9.49 -10.02 -2.93
N PHE A 21 -8.33 -10.62 -3.12
CA PHE A 21 -8.17 -11.93 -3.71
C PHE A 21 -7.36 -12.85 -2.81
N LYS A 22 -7.71 -14.14 -2.80
CA LYS A 22 -6.87 -15.26 -2.34
C LYS A 22 -6.39 -16.01 -3.57
N LEU A 23 -5.07 -16.13 -3.72
CA LEU A 23 -4.39 -16.81 -4.81
C LEU A 23 -3.66 -18.05 -4.30
N ASP A 24 -3.93 -19.19 -4.91
CA ASP A 24 -3.03 -20.35 -4.86
C ASP A 24 -1.87 -20.04 -5.81
N TRP A 25 -0.69 -19.74 -5.24
CA TRP A 25 0.47 -19.32 -6.02
C TRP A 25 1.00 -20.43 -6.91
N ASP A 26 0.96 -21.68 -6.45
CA ASP A 26 1.58 -22.80 -7.15
C ASP A 26 0.72 -23.22 -8.34
N ARG A 27 -0.61 -23.16 -8.18
CA ARG A 27 -1.56 -23.40 -9.28
C ARG A 27 -1.85 -22.17 -10.13
N LYS A 28 -1.39 -20.97 -9.72
CA LYS A 28 -1.73 -19.68 -10.35
C LYS A 28 -3.24 -19.44 -10.48
N ALA A 29 -4.00 -19.88 -9.47
CA ALA A 29 -5.46 -19.87 -9.51
C ALA A 29 -6.03 -18.98 -8.40
N VAL A 30 -6.95 -18.08 -8.76
CA VAL A 30 -7.74 -17.35 -7.78
C VAL A 30 -8.69 -18.35 -7.12
N VAL A 31 -8.54 -18.50 -5.80
CA VAL A 31 -9.38 -19.35 -4.96
C VAL A 31 -10.65 -18.60 -4.54
N ARG A 32 -10.52 -17.30 -4.26
CA ARG A 32 -11.60 -16.45 -3.80
C ARG A 32 -11.38 -15.00 -4.20
N GLU A 33 -12.48 -14.32 -4.51
CA GLU A 33 -12.55 -12.87 -4.73
C GLU A 33 -13.63 -12.29 -3.83
N VAL A 34 -13.33 -11.13 -3.22
CA VAL A 34 -14.27 -10.33 -2.45
C VAL A 34 -14.20 -8.88 -2.96
N PRO A 35 -15.26 -8.36 -3.60
CA PRO A 35 -15.30 -6.96 -4.02
C PRO A 35 -15.14 -6.01 -2.83
N ASP A 36 -14.33 -4.97 -2.97
CA ASP A 36 -14.19 -3.93 -1.96
C ASP A 36 -14.98 -2.70 -2.38
N VAL A 37 -16.11 -2.52 -1.71
CA VAL A 37 -16.97 -1.35 -1.84
C VAL A 37 -17.08 -0.70 -0.47
N PRO A 38 -16.69 0.59 -0.34
CA PRO A 38 -16.86 1.31 0.91
C PRO A 38 -18.29 1.31 1.40
N VAL A 39 -18.46 0.93 2.65
CA VAL A 39 -19.76 0.84 3.32
C VAL A 39 -19.63 1.52 4.68
N ASN A 40 -20.52 2.49 4.93
CA ASN A 40 -20.60 3.27 6.17
C ASN A 40 -19.32 4.05 6.53
N PRO A 41 -19.07 5.20 5.87
CA PRO A 41 -19.94 5.85 4.89
C PRO A 41 -19.85 5.19 3.51
N SER A 42 -20.99 5.07 2.82
CA SER A 42 -21.01 4.69 1.41
C SER A 42 -20.68 5.90 0.54
N LEU A 43 -19.88 5.70 -0.50
CA LEU A 43 -19.57 6.73 -1.49
C LEU A 43 -19.88 6.22 -2.89
N TYR A 44 -20.64 7.01 -3.65
CA TYR A 44 -20.98 6.68 -5.04
C TYR A 44 -20.00 7.29 -6.03
N HIS A 45 -19.33 8.37 -5.65
CA HIS A 45 -18.41 9.11 -6.50
C HIS A 45 -17.09 9.38 -5.79
N ASP A 46 -16.01 9.36 -6.57
CA ASP A 46 -14.67 9.73 -6.13
C ASP A 46 -14.12 10.76 -7.12
N PRO A 47 -13.98 12.04 -6.71
CA PRO A 47 -13.53 13.11 -7.58
C PRO A 47 -12.07 12.93 -8.02
N ASN A 48 -11.28 12.08 -7.36
CA ASN A 48 -9.91 11.81 -7.75
C ASN A 48 -9.83 10.66 -8.76
N ALA A 49 -9.46 10.99 -10.00
CA ALA A 49 -9.26 10.00 -11.05
C ALA A 49 -8.11 8.99 -10.76
N ARG A 50 -7.20 9.29 -9.82
CA ARG A 50 -6.11 8.38 -9.39
C ARG A 50 -6.54 7.35 -8.35
N GLY A 51 -7.75 7.46 -7.80
CA GLY A 51 -8.32 6.54 -6.80
C GLY A 51 -8.01 6.95 -5.35
N ASN A 52 -8.91 7.72 -4.73
CA ASN A 52 -8.87 8.06 -3.29
C ASN A 52 -9.60 7.01 -2.43
N VAL A 53 -10.76 6.54 -2.87
CA VAL A 53 -11.66 5.71 -2.05
C VAL A 53 -11.77 4.27 -2.56
N ARG A 54 -11.02 3.98 -3.62
CA ARG A 54 -11.13 2.74 -4.40
C ARG A 54 -10.14 1.70 -3.93
N GLY A 55 -10.66 0.49 -3.76
CA GLY A 55 -9.91 -0.76 -3.75
C GLY A 55 -9.14 -1.02 -2.45
N VAL A 56 -8.54 -2.20 -2.45
CA VAL A 56 -7.89 -2.77 -1.28
C VAL A 56 -6.40 -2.43 -1.30
N ARG A 57 -5.95 -1.87 -0.18
CA ARG A 57 -4.60 -1.35 0.04
C ARG A 57 -3.89 -2.23 1.05
N GLY A 58 -3.55 -1.79 2.25
CA GLY A 58 -2.80 -2.58 3.22
C GLY A 58 -3.46 -3.93 3.50
N ILE A 59 -2.69 -5.01 3.35
CA ILE A 59 -3.13 -6.36 3.71
C ILE A 59 -2.11 -6.98 4.67
N ARG A 60 -2.59 -7.53 5.77
CA ARG A 60 -1.78 -8.30 6.73
C ARG A 60 -2.46 -9.60 7.08
N ILE A 61 -1.63 -10.60 7.36
CA ILE A 61 -2.04 -11.86 7.96
C ILE A 61 -1.51 -11.84 9.38
N CYS A 62 -2.37 -12.13 10.35
CA CYS A 62 -1.97 -12.36 11.71
C CYS A 62 -2.87 -13.43 12.29
N ASN A 63 -2.27 -14.45 12.92
CA ASN A 63 -2.97 -15.65 13.33
C ASN A 63 -3.74 -16.25 12.13
N ASP A 64 -4.99 -16.65 12.35
CA ASP A 64 -5.87 -17.23 11.33
C ASP A 64 -6.74 -16.18 10.60
N GLU A 65 -6.35 -14.91 10.64
CA GLU A 65 -7.13 -13.79 10.09
C GLU A 65 -6.40 -13.01 9.01
N VAL A 66 -7.19 -12.47 8.06
CA VAL A 66 -6.74 -11.56 7.00
C VAL A 66 -7.33 -10.19 7.26
N TYR A 67 -6.46 -9.20 7.43
CA TYR A 67 -6.81 -7.80 7.64
C TYR A 67 -6.60 -7.05 6.33
N ALA A 68 -7.65 -6.50 5.75
CA ALA A 68 -7.60 -5.80 4.48
C ALA A 68 -8.18 -4.38 4.62
N ALA A 69 -7.32 -3.38 4.47
CA ALA A 69 -7.69 -1.98 4.52
C ALA A 69 -8.22 -1.50 3.17
N ASN A 70 -9.38 -0.86 3.19
CA ASN A 70 -9.76 0.10 2.16
C ASN A 70 -9.45 1.51 2.64
N TYR A 71 -9.99 2.54 2.02
CA TYR A 71 -9.62 3.92 2.38
C TYR A 71 -10.02 4.35 3.80
N HIS A 72 -10.95 3.68 4.50
CA HIS A 72 -11.43 4.13 5.83
C HIS A 72 -11.77 3.01 6.82
N THR A 73 -11.63 1.76 6.41
CA THR A 73 -12.02 0.59 7.19
C THR A 73 -10.99 -0.50 7.01
N VAL A 74 -10.66 -1.18 8.11
CA VAL A 74 -9.98 -2.47 8.07
C VAL A 74 -11.05 -3.56 8.12
N ASN A 75 -11.23 -4.26 7.01
CA ASN A 75 -12.12 -5.43 6.95
C ASN A 75 -11.34 -6.66 7.41
N VAL A 76 -11.93 -7.45 8.30
CA VAL A 76 -11.29 -8.65 8.87
C VAL A 76 -12.01 -9.89 8.36
N PHE A 77 -11.25 -10.85 7.85
CA PHE A 77 -11.72 -12.11 7.31
C PHE A 77 -11.00 -13.29 7.97
N ASP A 78 -11.55 -14.49 7.85
CA ASP A 78 -10.76 -15.72 8.01
C ASP A 78 -9.84 -15.95 6.78
N ARG A 79 -9.07 -17.04 6.80
CA ARG A 79 -8.17 -17.42 5.70
C ARG A 79 -8.88 -17.73 4.38
N ASP A 80 -10.18 -18.00 4.39
CA ASP A 80 -10.97 -18.28 3.18
C ASP A 80 -11.71 -17.04 2.66
N LEU A 81 -11.39 -15.87 3.24
CA LEU A 81 -12.02 -14.59 2.95
C LEU A 81 -13.52 -14.56 3.26
N ASN A 82 -13.96 -15.32 4.27
CA ASN A 82 -15.28 -15.12 4.86
C ASN A 82 -15.22 -13.94 5.84
N PRO A 83 -16.14 -12.96 5.73
CA PRO A 83 -16.09 -11.76 6.56
C PRO A 83 -16.37 -12.10 8.03
N LYS A 84 -15.55 -11.57 8.94
CA LYS A 84 -15.70 -11.75 10.39
C LYS A 84 -16.18 -10.46 11.07
N ARG A 85 -15.42 -9.37 10.89
CA ARG A 85 -15.71 -8.06 11.52
C ARG A 85 -15.07 -6.91 10.75
N ARG A 86 -15.32 -5.69 11.20
CA ARG A 86 -14.72 -4.45 10.67
C ARG A 86 -14.21 -3.60 11.81
N ILE A 87 -13.08 -2.94 11.58
CA ILE A 87 -12.52 -1.91 12.47
C ILE A 87 -12.57 -0.59 11.69
N THR A 88 -13.26 0.41 12.23
CA THR A 88 -13.37 1.73 11.60
C THR A 88 -13.46 2.82 12.66
N HIS A 89 -12.94 4.00 12.35
CA HIS A 89 -12.95 5.16 13.23
C HIS A 89 -13.00 6.44 12.40
N GLY A 90 -13.53 7.54 12.96
CA GLY A 90 -13.64 8.83 12.26
C GLY A 90 -12.31 9.42 11.76
N LEU A 91 -11.18 8.92 12.27
CA LEU A 91 -9.83 9.34 11.90
C LEU A 91 -9.15 8.42 10.89
N MET A 92 -9.79 7.32 10.48
CA MET A 92 -9.29 6.44 9.43
C MET A 92 -9.56 7.04 8.05
N VAL A 93 -8.64 7.84 7.52
CA VAL A 93 -8.87 8.60 6.28
C VAL A 93 -7.76 8.37 5.25
N GLY A 94 -8.15 7.73 4.15
CA GLY A 94 -7.27 7.42 3.04
C GLY A 94 -6.23 6.36 3.39
N LEU A 95 -6.59 5.35 4.19
CA LEU A 95 -5.63 4.33 4.67
C LEU A 95 -4.82 3.74 3.53
N HIS A 96 -3.51 3.56 3.70
CA HIS A 96 -2.67 2.82 2.76
C HIS A 96 -2.17 1.55 3.42
N GLU A 97 -0.99 1.53 4.02
CA GLU A 97 -0.47 0.33 4.67
C GLU A 97 -0.92 0.24 6.13
N THR A 98 -0.91 -1.00 6.62
CA THR A 98 -1.20 -1.37 8.01
C THR A 98 -0.13 -2.33 8.52
N GLN A 99 -0.08 -2.51 9.84
CA GLN A 99 0.71 -3.54 10.47
C GLN A 99 0.01 -4.02 11.73
N VAL A 100 -0.14 -5.33 11.88
CA VAL A 100 -0.66 -5.94 13.11
C VAL A 100 0.51 -6.21 14.05
N VAL A 101 0.37 -5.79 15.30
CA VAL A 101 1.36 -5.99 16.37
C VAL A 101 0.58 -6.34 17.64
N ASP A 102 0.87 -7.53 18.19
CA ASP A 102 0.17 -8.10 19.34
C ASP A 102 -1.36 -8.12 19.10
N SER A 103 -2.14 -7.54 20.03
CA SER A 103 -3.59 -7.42 19.97
C SER A 103 -4.09 -6.13 19.30
N SER A 104 -3.22 -5.41 18.57
CA SER A 104 -3.54 -4.12 17.97
C SER A 104 -3.14 -4.07 16.49
N ILE A 105 -3.71 -3.12 15.76
CA ILE A 105 -3.32 -2.78 14.40
C ILE A 105 -2.94 -1.32 14.30
N TRP A 106 -1.75 -1.07 13.76
CA TRP A 106 -1.35 0.24 13.28
C TRP A 106 -1.90 0.44 11.87
N VAL A 107 -2.56 1.57 11.66
CA VAL A 107 -3.02 2.02 10.36
C VAL A 107 -2.46 3.39 10.05
N THR A 108 -2.18 3.62 8.77
CA THR A 108 -1.87 4.95 8.27
C THR A 108 -3.16 5.72 8.03
N SER A 109 -3.29 6.94 8.52
CA SER A 109 -4.29 7.89 8.05
C SER A 109 -3.61 8.87 7.11
N THR A 110 -3.36 8.41 5.88
CA THR A 110 -2.49 9.12 4.93
C THR A 110 -2.97 10.53 4.62
N THR A 111 -4.29 10.76 4.65
CA THR A 111 -4.83 12.09 4.36
C THR A 111 -4.69 13.05 5.53
N LEU A 112 -4.64 12.52 6.76
CA LEU A 112 -4.45 13.31 7.98
C LEU A 112 -2.98 13.36 8.44
N ASP A 113 -2.09 12.67 7.72
CA ASP A 113 -0.68 12.48 8.08
C ASP A 113 -0.50 11.95 9.50
N ALA A 114 -1.26 10.91 9.88
CA ALA A 114 -1.21 10.30 11.20
C ALA A 114 -0.96 8.78 11.14
N ALA A 115 -0.32 8.24 12.17
CA ALA A 115 -0.28 6.81 12.44
C ALA A 115 -1.15 6.53 13.67
N LEU A 116 -2.09 5.60 13.54
CA LEU A 116 -3.14 5.36 14.53
C LEU A 116 -3.14 3.88 14.91
N ARG A 117 -3.17 3.58 16.21
CA ARG A 117 -3.18 2.21 16.75
C ARG A 117 -4.55 1.89 17.32
N TYR A 118 -5.16 0.83 16.82
CA TYR A 118 -6.48 0.37 17.27
C TYR A 118 -6.41 -1.03 17.84
N ARG A 119 -7.13 -1.28 18.93
CA ARG A 119 -7.28 -2.64 19.46
C ARG A 119 -8.13 -3.50 18.52
N LEU A 120 -7.73 -4.75 18.33
CA LEU A 120 -8.35 -5.65 17.34
C LEU A 120 -9.71 -6.21 17.77
N ASP A 121 -10.01 -6.19 19.07
CA ASP A 121 -11.22 -6.74 19.68
C ASP A 121 -12.43 -5.81 19.51
N ASP A 122 -12.29 -4.53 19.85
CA ASP A 122 -13.37 -3.55 19.95
C ASP A 122 -13.14 -2.31 19.07
N GLY A 123 -11.95 -2.16 18.48
CA GLY A 123 -11.61 -1.03 17.62
C GLY A 123 -11.35 0.27 18.37
N VAL A 124 -11.10 0.24 19.68
CA VAL A 124 -10.71 1.42 20.46
C VAL A 124 -9.37 1.95 19.99
N LEU A 125 -9.26 3.27 19.82
CA LEU A 125 -8.00 3.97 19.56
C LEU A 125 -7.15 3.96 20.84
N GLU A 126 -5.99 3.31 20.80
CA GLU A 126 -5.09 3.16 21.95
C GLU A 126 -3.97 4.19 21.92
N GLU A 127 -3.46 4.52 20.73
CA GLU A 127 -2.30 5.38 20.55
C GLU A 127 -2.36 6.10 19.19
N SER A 128 -1.77 7.28 19.12
CA SER A 128 -1.67 8.03 17.87
C SER A 128 -0.41 8.88 17.81
N PHE A 129 0.22 8.90 16.63
CA PHE A 129 1.28 9.85 16.30
C PHE A 129 0.79 10.84 15.25
N TRP A 130 1.06 12.12 15.50
CA TRP A 130 0.72 13.24 14.63
C TRP A 130 1.99 13.98 14.21
N PRO A 131 2.77 13.47 13.25
CA PRO A 131 4.04 14.06 12.83
C PRO A 131 4.02 15.57 12.58
N ARG A 132 2.94 16.11 12.01
CA ARG A 132 2.78 17.55 11.75
C ARG A 132 2.62 18.40 13.01
N GLU A 133 2.40 17.78 14.17
CA GLU A 133 2.29 18.41 15.50
C GLU A 133 3.49 18.07 16.39
N MET A 134 4.45 17.29 15.89
CA MET A 134 5.67 16.94 16.63
C MET A 134 6.74 18.01 16.35
N PRO A 135 7.24 18.73 17.38
CA PRO A 135 8.19 19.84 17.17
C PRO A 135 9.44 19.43 16.37
N ALA A 136 9.96 18.22 16.62
CA ALA A 136 11.13 17.71 15.91
C ALA A 136 10.92 17.62 14.39
N PHE A 137 9.73 17.20 13.93
CA PHE A 137 9.43 17.12 12.50
C PHE A 137 9.03 18.47 11.92
N GLN A 138 8.34 19.33 12.68
CA GLN A 138 8.08 20.72 12.26
C GLN A 138 9.38 21.45 11.94
N GLN A 139 10.38 21.33 12.82
CA GLN A 139 11.69 21.93 12.61
C GLN A 139 12.46 21.26 11.47
N ALA A 140 12.52 19.92 11.44
CA ALA A 140 13.35 19.20 10.47
C ALA A 140 12.80 19.21 9.04
N LEU A 141 11.48 19.33 8.87
CA LEU A 141 10.79 19.23 7.58
C LEU A 141 10.07 20.52 7.18
N GLU A 142 10.15 21.58 7.99
CA GLU A 142 9.47 22.87 7.77
C GLU A 142 7.97 22.69 7.52
N ILE A 143 7.32 21.94 8.41
CA ILE A 143 5.90 21.59 8.30
C ILE A 143 5.06 22.22 9.40
N GLU A 144 3.82 22.52 9.06
CA GLU A 144 2.83 23.10 9.97
C GLU A 144 1.76 22.06 10.35
N PRO A 145 1.13 22.18 11.54
CA PRO A 145 -0.02 21.37 11.94
C PRO A 145 -1.13 21.36 10.89
N LEU A 146 -1.86 20.25 10.83
CA LEU A 146 -3.08 20.16 10.04
C LEU A 146 -4.25 20.66 10.88
N ALA A 147 -4.88 21.77 10.48
CA ALA A 147 -6.06 22.29 11.17
C ALA A 147 -7.30 21.42 10.90
N ILE A 148 -7.51 20.41 11.75
CA ILE A 148 -8.67 19.50 11.72
C ILE A 148 -9.28 19.35 13.10
N ASP A 149 -10.59 19.08 13.13
CA ASP A 149 -11.26 18.62 14.34
C ASP A 149 -11.13 17.10 14.43
N LYS A 150 -10.36 16.62 15.40
CA LYS A 150 -10.10 15.18 15.60
C LYS A 150 -11.25 14.45 16.33
N SER A 151 -12.23 15.19 16.86
CA SER A 151 -13.37 14.63 17.61
C SER A 151 -14.53 14.19 16.72
N ILE A 152 -14.53 14.60 15.44
CA ILE A 152 -15.58 14.29 14.47
C ILE A 152 -15.17 13.19 13.49
N ASP A 153 -16.17 12.69 12.74
CA ASP A 153 -15.93 11.79 11.63
C ASP A 153 -15.37 12.54 10.41
N ASN A 154 -14.10 12.28 10.09
CA ASN A 154 -13.39 12.90 8.96
C ASN A 154 -13.34 12.00 7.72
N ARG A 155 -14.00 10.83 7.74
CA ARG A 155 -13.95 9.83 6.64
C ARG A 155 -14.55 10.32 5.32
N THR A 156 -15.34 11.39 5.32
CA THR A 156 -15.85 12.04 4.09
C THR A 156 -15.36 13.46 3.91
N ASN A 157 -15.05 14.17 5.00
CA ASN A 157 -14.66 15.59 4.99
C ASN A 157 -13.46 15.89 4.08
N PHE A 158 -12.58 14.92 3.87
CA PHE A 158 -11.41 15.08 3.01
C PHE A 158 -11.71 15.15 1.51
N LEU A 159 -12.89 14.73 1.08
CA LEU A 159 -13.28 14.76 -0.33
C LEU A 159 -13.64 16.17 -0.80
N GLU A 160 -14.01 17.04 0.13
CA GLU A 160 -14.52 18.38 -0.16
C GLU A 160 -13.48 19.49 0.06
N ARG A 161 -12.38 19.20 0.76
CA ARG A 161 -11.40 20.21 1.14
C ARG A 161 -10.08 20.08 0.38
N GLU A 162 -9.69 21.15 -0.30
CA GLU A 162 -8.33 21.28 -0.88
C GLU A 162 -7.24 21.33 0.21
N SER A 163 -7.59 21.70 1.44
CA SER A 163 -6.66 21.96 2.55
C SER A 163 -5.85 20.75 3.04
N PHE A 164 -6.23 19.52 2.65
CA PHE A 164 -5.45 18.32 2.96
C PHE A 164 -4.23 18.15 2.03
N ARG A 165 -4.04 19.03 1.06
CA ARG A 165 -2.93 18.98 0.10
C ARG A 165 -2.21 20.33 0.13
N GLY A 166 -1.03 20.35 0.74
CA GLY A 166 -0.20 21.56 0.86
C GLY A 166 1.28 21.21 1.04
N PRO A 167 2.16 22.22 1.18
CA PRO A 167 3.60 22.01 1.38
C PRO A 167 3.93 21.11 2.56
N SER A 168 3.13 21.18 3.63
CA SER A 168 3.30 20.36 4.84
C SER A 168 2.70 18.95 4.74
N HIS A 169 2.12 18.57 3.59
CA HIS A 169 1.50 17.25 3.40
C HIS A 169 2.56 16.14 3.29
N LEU A 170 2.67 15.30 4.32
CA LEU A 170 3.68 14.23 4.38
C LEU A 170 3.31 13.05 3.47
N HIS A 171 2.02 12.83 3.28
CA HIS A 171 1.45 11.68 2.61
C HIS A 171 1.99 10.38 3.24
N LEU A 172 1.73 10.23 4.54
CA LEU A 172 2.17 9.10 5.37
C LEU A 172 1.58 7.78 4.83
N ASN A 173 2.37 7.02 4.10
CA ASN A 173 1.89 5.85 3.35
C ASN A 173 2.05 4.52 4.08
N ALA A 174 3.08 4.42 4.92
CA ALA A 174 3.30 3.22 5.71
C ALA A 174 3.71 3.53 7.13
N VAL A 175 3.34 2.61 8.02
CA VAL A 175 3.72 2.54 9.42
C VAL A 175 4.28 1.15 9.69
N TRP A 176 5.34 1.07 10.48
CA TRP A 176 5.98 -0.19 10.85
C TRP A 176 6.61 -0.10 12.23
N VAL A 177 6.31 -1.05 13.09
CA VAL A 177 6.91 -1.28 14.39
C VAL A 177 8.08 -2.22 14.21
N PHE A 178 9.24 -1.81 14.67
CA PHE A 178 10.47 -2.60 14.65
C PHE A 178 11.24 -2.35 15.94
N ARG A 179 11.64 -3.45 16.62
CA ARG A 179 12.33 -3.40 17.93
C ARG A 179 11.62 -2.50 18.97
N GLY A 180 10.28 -2.53 18.98
CA GLY A 180 9.45 -1.77 19.92
C GLY A 180 9.24 -0.30 19.55
N GLU A 181 9.80 0.17 18.43
CA GLU A 181 9.68 1.57 18.00
C GLU A 181 8.82 1.68 16.75
N VAL A 182 8.09 2.79 16.63
CA VAL A 182 7.17 3.06 15.53
C VAL A 182 7.86 3.91 14.48
N TYR A 183 7.88 3.42 13.25
CA TYR A 183 8.44 4.09 12.08
C TYR A 183 7.35 4.41 11.08
N ALA A 184 7.55 5.46 10.29
CA ALA A 184 6.65 5.84 9.21
C ALA A 184 7.38 6.30 7.95
N LEU A 185 6.75 6.09 6.80
CA LEU A 185 7.21 6.53 5.49
C LEU A 185 6.45 7.80 5.05
N PHE A 186 7.15 8.93 5.00
CA PHE A 186 6.64 10.20 4.50
C PHE A 186 7.07 10.41 3.05
N HIS A 187 6.28 9.89 2.11
CA HIS A 187 6.75 9.86 0.73
C HIS A 187 6.86 11.26 0.10
N SER A 188 6.09 12.24 0.55
CA SER A 188 6.20 13.62 0.02
C SER A 188 7.52 14.25 0.41
N MET A 189 8.01 13.91 1.61
CA MET A 189 9.29 14.36 2.15
C MET A 189 10.44 13.41 1.83
N SER A 190 10.16 12.31 1.11
CA SER A 190 11.13 11.32 0.67
C SER A 190 11.97 10.75 1.83
N CYS A 191 11.32 10.48 2.96
CA CYS A 191 12.00 10.03 4.17
C CYS A 191 11.26 8.93 4.94
N VAL A 192 12.03 8.18 5.74
CA VAL A 192 11.52 7.32 6.80
C VAL A 192 11.86 7.99 8.12
N ALA A 193 10.85 8.11 8.98
CA ALA A 193 10.96 8.71 10.30
C ALA A 193 10.72 7.66 11.39
N ASN A 194 11.42 7.78 12.51
CA ASN A 194 11.13 7.10 13.76
C ASN A 194 10.20 8.03 14.56
N LEU A 195 8.93 7.65 14.67
CA LEU A 195 7.89 8.42 15.36
C LEU A 195 8.07 8.38 16.88
N THR A 196 8.58 7.27 17.42
CA THR A 196 8.86 7.15 18.87
C THR A 196 9.94 8.15 19.30
N ARG A 197 10.98 8.33 18.49
CA ARG A 197 12.12 9.21 18.80
C ARG A 197 12.01 10.62 18.21
N GLY A 198 11.10 10.85 17.27
CA GLY A 198 10.99 12.12 16.55
C GLY A 198 12.18 12.40 15.63
N THR A 199 12.76 11.37 15.01
CA THR A 199 13.97 11.50 14.16
C THR A 199 13.73 11.01 12.74
N ILE A 200 14.47 11.56 11.77
CA ILE A 200 14.53 11.04 10.40
C ILE A 200 15.67 10.03 10.35
N VAL A 201 15.38 8.79 9.93
CA VAL A 201 16.35 7.68 9.88
C VAL A 201 16.82 7.37 8.47
N ILE A 202 16.00 7.67 7.45
CA ILE A 202 16.39 7.54 6.04
C ILE A 202 15.89 8.79 5.32
N GLN A 203 16.77 9.47 4.58
CA GLN A 203 16.42 10.56 3.67
C GLN A 203 16.98 10.26 2.28
N ASP A 204 16.11 10.03 1.30
CA ASP A 204 16.52 9.69 -0.06
C ASP A 204 15.45 10.14 -1.06
N ASN A 205 15.79 11.02 -1.99
CA ASN A 205 14.91 11.54 -3.04
C ASN A 205 14.24 10.45 -3.89
N ASN A 206 14.79 9.24 -3.88
CA ASN A 206 14.18 8.10 -4.54
C ASN A 206 12.92 7.56 -3.84
N LEU A 207 12.69 7.91 -2.58
CA LEU A 207 11.50 7.53 -1.81
C LEU A 207 10.27 8.37 -2.17
N LYS A 208 10.41 9.35 -3.06
CA LYS A 208 9.27 10.10 -3.58
C LYS A 208 8.27 9.15 -4.23
N HIS A 209 7.03 9.15 -3.71
CA HIS A 209 5.93 8.27 -4.09
C HIS A 209 6.08 6.80 -3.65
N ALA A 210 6.98 6.45 -2.75
CA ALA A 210 7.01 5.13 -2.13
C ALA A 210 5.70 4.85 -1.35
N HIS A 211 5.28 3.57 -1.24
CA HIS A 211 4.03 3.19 -0.57
C HIS A 211 4.24 2.25 0.61
N ASN A 212 5.17 1.29 0.51
CA ASN A 212 5.38 0.24 1.49
C ASN A 212 6.66 0.49 2.29
N LEU A 213 6.62 0.07 3.55
CA LEU A 213 7.75 0.05 4.46
C LEU A 213 7.71 -1.31 5.16
N ILE A 214 8.77 -2.10 5.02
CA ILE A 214 8.90 -3.40 5.69
C ILE A 214 10.29 -3.42 6.31
N MET A 215 10.38 -3.76 7.60
CA MET A 215 11.65 -3.89 8.31
C MET A 215 11.80 -5.30 8.87
N GLU A 216 13.00 -5.86 8.73
CA GLU A 216 13.37 -7.20 9.21
C GLU A 216 14.72 -7.15 9.92
N GLU A 217 14.98 -8.13 10.79
CA GLU A 217 16.30 -8.31 11.38
C GLU A 217 17.36 -8.60 10.30
N PRO A 218 18.60 -8.11 10.43
CA PRO A 218 19.18 -7.39 11.58
C PRO A 218 18.97 -5.85 11.57
N GLY A 219 17.97 -5.31 10.86
CA GLY A 219 17.81 -3.87 10.62
C GLY A 219 17.79 -3.54 9.13
N VAL A 220 17.21 -4.43 8.33
CA VAL A 220 17.06 -4.24 6.88
C VAL A 220 15.71 -3.62 6.60
N VAL A 221 15.69 -2.57 5.77
CA VAL A 221 14.46 -1.86 5.39
C VAL A 221 14.20 -2.04 3.90
N TYR A 222 13.03 -2.55 3.54
CA TYR A 222 12.54 -2.70 2.17
C TYR A 222 11.48 -1.64 1.86
N ILE A 223 11.69 -0.91 0.76
CA ILE A 223 10.79 0.15 0.30
C ILE A 223 10.62 0.06 -1.21
N ASN A 224 9.39 0.20 -1.71
CA ASN A 224 9.15 0.30 -3.14
C ASN A 224 9.32 1.73 -3.67
N ASP A 225 9.95 1.87 -4.83
CA ASP A 225 9.89 3.07 -5.66
C ASP A 225 8.85 2.85 -6.76
N THR A 226 7.71 3.50 -6.57
CA THR A 226 6.52 3.27 -7.38
C THR A 226 6.69 3.60 -8.85
N HIS A 227 7.36 4.72 -9.16
CA HIS A 227 7.45 5.20 -10.55
C HIS A 227 8.62 4.57 -11.29
N ARG A 228 9.71 4.29 -10.57
CA ARG A 228 10.88 3.63 -11.16
C ARG A 228 10.74 2.11 -11.18
N THR A 229 9.76 1.55 -10.45
CA THR A 229 9.50 0.09 -10.36
C THR A 229 10.70 -0.64 -9.78
N VAL A 230 11.22 -0.10 -8.67
CA VAL A 230 12.40 -0.60 -7.99
C VAL A 230 12.01 -1.03 -6.58
N VAL A 231 12.51 -2.16 -6.11
CA VAL A 231 12.52 -2.46 -4.66
C VAL A 231 13.88 -2.07 -4.12
N ARG A 232 13.89 -1.17 -3.13
CA ARG A 232 15.10 -0.64 -2.52
C ARG A 232 15.29 -1.27 -1.15
N LYS A 233 16.56 -1.56 -0.83
CA LYS A 233 17.00 -2.08 0.45
C LYS A 233 17.89 -1.05 1.11
N TYR A 234 17.60 -0.71 2.34
CA TYR A 234 18.39 0.17 3.19
C TYR A 234 18.85 -0.59 4.44
N GLU A 235 19.90 -0.09 5.06
CA GLU A 235 20.31 -0.43 6.41
C GLU A 235 19.76 0.64 7.35
N LEU A 236 19.03 0.23 8.38
CA LEU A 236 18.32 1.15 9.28
C LEU A 236 19.30 2.05 10.05
N ASP A 237 20.39 1.47 10.57
CA ASP A 237 21.32 2.18 11.45
C ASP A 237 22.08 3.30 10.72
N SER A 238 22.48 3.07 9.47
CA SER A 238 23.21 4.05 8.67
C SER A 238 22.31 4.90 7.76
N GLY A 239 21.04 4.51 7.60
CA GLY A 239 20.12 5.08 6.63
C GLY A 239 20.53 4.86 5.16
N ARG A 240 21.60 4.10 4.91
CA ARG A 240 22.22 3.98 3.58
C ARG A 240 21.48 2.97 2.73
N GLN A 241 21.21 3.33 1.47
CA GLN A 241 20.75 2.35 0.49
C GLN A 241 21.86 1.34 0.21
N VAL A 242 21.60 0.06 0.46
CA VAL A 242 22.55 -1.04 0.22
C VAL A 242 22.27 -1.77 -1.08
N ARG A 243 21.03 -1.72 -1.59
CA ARG A 243 20.65 -2.38 -2.85
C ARG A 243 19.44 -1.71 -3.50
N ALA A 244 19.38 -1.79 -4.83
CA ALA A 244 18.20 -1.48 -5.62
C ALA A 244 17.96 -2.60 -6.63
N ILE A 245 16.75 -3.17 -6.62
CA ILE A 245 16.31 -4.22 -7.53
C ILE A 245 15.38 -3.60 -8.56
N ASP A 246 15.90 -3.33 -9.76
CA ASP A 246 15.13 -2.73 -10.87
C ASP A 246 14.36 -3.81 -11.63
N ILE A 247 13.06 -3.90 -11.34
CA ILE A 247 12.19 -4.91 -11.94
C ILE A 247 12.10 -4.71 -13.46
N LYS A 248 12.21 -3.48 -13.99
CA LYS A 248 12.12 -3.23 -15.43
C LYS A 248 13.26 -3.88 -16.23
N ARG A 249 14.39 -4.11 -15.56
CA ARG A 249 15.61 -4.66 -16.16
C ARG A 249 15.69 -6.19 -16.06
N MET A 250 14.78 -6.83 -15.33
CA MET A 250 14.80 -8.28 -15.19
C MET A 250 14.49 -8.98 -16.52
N PRO A 251 15.24 -10.04 -16.87
CA PRO A 251 14.88 -10.93 -17.97
C PRO A 251 13.44 -11.44 -17.81
N GLY A 252 12.67 -11.45 -18.89
CA GLY A 252 11.27 -11.91 -18.88
C GLY A 252 10.21 -10.84 -18.56
N ILE A 253 10.55 -9.72 -17.93
CA ILE A 253 9.53 -8.68 -17.62
C ILE A 253 8.97 -8.01 -18.87
N LYS A 254 9.84 -7.70 -19.85
CA LYS A 254 9.38 -7.12 -21.13
C LYS A 254 8.43 -8.05 -21.87
N SER A 255 8.69 -9.36 -21.88
CA SER A 255 7.83 -10.33 -22.56
C SER A 255 6.48 -10.49 -21.85
N LEU A 256 6.45 -10.42 -20.51
CA LEU A 256 5.20 -10.39 -19.73
C LEU A 256 4.35 -9.16 -20.09
N LEU A 257 4.95 -7.97 -20.20
CA LEU A 257 4.25 -6.74 -20.60
C LEU A 257 3.77 -6.76 -22.05
N LEU A 258 4.57 -7.32 -22.97
CA LEU A 258 4.18 -7.47 -24.37
C LEU A 258 2.97 -8.41 -24.52
N LYS A 259 2.96 -9.54 -23.79
CA LYS A 259 1.81 -10.46 -23.76
C LYS A 259 0.56 -9.75 -23.21
N SER A 260 0.72 -8.94 -22.16
CA SER A 260 -0.36 -8.11 -21.62
C SER A 260 -0.90 -7.12 -22.65
N ALA A 261 -0.02 -6.39 -23.35
CA ALA A 261 -0.41 -5.41 -24.36
C ALA A 261 -1.11 -6.07 -25.55
N ALA A 262 -0.60 -7.19 -26.04
CA ALA A 262 -1.21 -7.95 -27.13
C ALA A 262 -2.61 -8.47 -26.75
N ARG A 263 -2.77 -8.99 -25.53
CA ARG A 263 -4.07 -9.45 -25.01
C ARG A 263 -5.05 -8.29 -24.84
N ALA A 264 -4.59 -7.15 -24.31
CA ALA A 264 -5.39 -5.93 -24.18
C ALA A 264 -5.89 -5.40 -25.54
N ILE A 265 -5.03 -5.40 -26.56
CA ILE A 265 -5.40 -4.98 -27.92
C ILE A 265 -6.46 -5.92 -28.51
N ARG A 266 -6.34 -7.22 -28.29
CA ARG A 266 -7.31 -8.22 -28.76
C ARG A 266 -8.67 -8.07 -28.07
N GLU A 267 -8.68 -7.78 -26.77
CA GLU A 267 -9.91 -7.65 -25.97
C GLU A 267 -10.61 -6.29 -26.15
N MET A 268 -9.88 -5.20 -26.41
CA MET A 268 -10.41 -3.82 -26.48
C MET A 268 -10.40 -3.18 -27.87
N GLY A 269 -9.84 -3.84 -28.88
CA GLY A 269 -9.68 -3.30 -30.24
C GLY A 269 -8.68 -2.13 -30.34
N VAL A 270 -8.54 -1.56 -31.53
CA VAL A 270 -7.58 -0.45 -31.86
C VAL A 270 -7.89 0.85 -31.09
N SER A 271 -9.03 0.93 -30.38
CA SER A 271 -9.42 2.08 -29.55
C SER A 271 -8.49 2.34 -28.35
N PHE A 272 -7.55 1.42 -28.08
CA PHE A 272 -6.51 1.54 -27.05
C PHE A 272 -5.66 2.83 -27.16
N PHE A 273 -5.54 3.42 -28.36
CA PHE A 273 -4.72 4.61 -28.61
C PHE A 273 -5.47 5.96 -28.51
N GLY A 274 -6.70 5.98 -28.00
CA GLY A 274 -7.48 7.21 -27.80
C GLY A 274 -6.81 8.21 -26.85
N SER A 275 -6.53 9.42 -27.36
CA SER A 275 -5.73 10.47 -26.72
C SER A 275 -6.30 11.04 -25.40
N LYS A 276 -7.58 10.80 -25.07
CA LYS A 276 -8.22 11.32 -23.84
C LYS A 276 -8.08 10.45 -22.58
N ARG A 277 -7.53 9.21 -22.67
CA ARG A 277 -7.32 8.31 -21.50
C ARG A 277 -5.88 8.30 -20.95
N LYS A 278 -4.95 9.05 -21.55
CA LYS A 278 -3.50 9.00 -21.27
C LYS A 278 -3.05 9.53 -19.90
N ALA A 279 -3.94 10.10 -19.08
CA ALA A 279 -3.56 10.73 -17.81
C ALA A 279 -3.79 9.88 -16.53
N THR A 280 -4.56 8.78 -16.59
CA THR A 280 -5.02 8.07 -15.38
C THR A 280 -4.27 6.78 -15.05
N ALA A 281 -3.61 6.13 -16.02
CA ALA A 281 -2.94 4.84 -15.82
C ALA A 281 -1.56 4.79 -16.50
N LYS A 282 -0.54 4.34 -15.77
CA LYS A 282 0.81 4.06 -16.28
C LYS A 282 1.15 2.59 -16.00
N PRO A 283 1.77 1.85 -16.94
CA PRO A 283 2.29 0.52 -16.65
C PRO A 283 3.45 0.60 -15.65
N LEU A 284 3.70 -0.52 -14.98
CA LEU A 284 4.74 -0.76 -14.00
C LEU A 284 4.68 0.14 -12.76
N TYR A 285 3.49 0.58 -12.36
CA TYR A 285 3.33 1.34 -11.13
C TYR A 285 3.38 0.38 -9.93
N LEU A 286 4.52 0.31 -9.24
CA LEU A 286 4.78 -0.64 -8.16
C LEU A 286 4.17 -0.16 -6.85
N ARG A 287 3.20 -0.90 -6.29
CA ARG A 287 2.47 -0.50 -5.07
C ARG A 287 2.28 -1.61 -4.04
N GLY A 288 2.22 -2.87 -4.48
CA GLY A 288 2.21 -4.01 -3.57
C GLY A 288 3.63 -4.47 -3.26
N LEU A 289 3.91 -4.71 -1.99
CA LEU A 289 5.16 -5.31 -1.56
C LEU A 289 4.89 -6.26 -0.40
N SER A 290 5.42 -7.48 -0.50
CA SER A 290 5.52 -8.42 0.61
C SER A 290 6.93 -9.01 0.60
N VAL A 291 7.51 -9.21 1.77
CA VAL A 291 8.81 -9.85 1.92
C VAL A 291 8.62 -11.08 2.80
N THR A 292 9.32 -12.14 2.44
CA THR A 292 9.44 -13.41 3.18
C THR A 292 10.94 -13.66 3.39
N ASP A 293 11.29 -14.77 4.04
CA ASP A 293 12.69 -15.10 4.30
C ASP A 293 13.52 -15.16 3.00
N ASP A 294 12.99 -15.85 1.98
CA ASP A 294 13.72 -16.11 0.72
C ASP A 294 13.27 -15.22 -0.44
N PHE A 295 12.05 -14.68 -0.40
CA PHE A 295 11.45 -14.04 -1.56
C PHE A 295 10.90 -12.65 -1.27
N ILE A 296 10.98 -11.80 -2.29
CA ILE A 296 10.26 -10.53 -2.40
C ILE A 296 9.13 -10.72 -3.40
N PHE A 297 7.91 -10.39 -3.00
CA PHE A 297 6.76 -10.30 -3.88
C PHE A 297 6.47 -8.83 -4.17
N ALA A 298 6.46 -8.47 -5.46
CA ALA A 298 6.26 -7.11 -5.91
C ALA A 298 5.05 -7.02 -6.85
N GLY A 299 4.09 -6.18 -6.48
CA GLY A 299 2.81 -6.00 -7.17
C GLY A 299 2.74 -4.67 -7.92
N PHE A 300 2.45 -4.70 -9.21
CA PHE A 300 2.38 -3.49 -10.04
C PHE A 300 1.21 -3.51 -11.05
N SER A 301 1.03 -2.39 -11.77
CA SER A 301 0.10 -2.28 -12.91
C SER A 301 0.74 -2.70 -14.25
N PRO A 302 -0.01 -3.26 -15.23
CA PRO A 302 -1.33 -3.86 -15.05
C PRO A 302 -1.23 -4.99 -14.02
N ALA A 303 -2.32 -5.33 -13.34
CA ALA A 303 -2.30 -6.15 -12.12
C ALA A 303 -1.47 -7.43 -12.28
N THR A 304 -0.22 -7.37 -11.79
CA THR A 304 0.81 -8.40 -11.93
C THR A 304 1.58 -8.49 -10.62
N ILE A 305 1.89 -9.70 -10.19
CA ILE A 305 2.74 -10.00 -9.04
C ILE A 305 3.96 -10.74 -9.56
N VAL A 306 5.16 -10.29 -9.19
CA VAL A 306 6.40 -11.02 -9.45
C VAL A 306 6.99 -11.53 -8.15
N ARG A 307 7.56 -12.74 -8.17
CA ARG A 307 8.34 -13.32 -7.09
C ARG A 307 9.81 -13.22 -7.47
N ILE A 308 10.58 -12.56 -6.63
CA ILE A 308 11.99 -12.26 -6.82
C ILE A 308 12.76 -12.96 -5.71
N ASP A 309 13.86 -13.64 -6.06
CA ASP A 309 14.78 -14.18 -5.07
C ASP A 309 15.43 -13.02 -4.30
N LYS A 310 15.29 -13.02 -2.97
CA LYS A 310 15.73 -11.92 -2.11
C LYS A 310 17.25 -11.76 -2.13
N LYS A 311 18.00 -12.84 -2.36
CA LYS A 311 19.47 -12.86 -2.37
C LYS A 311 20.01 -12.49 -3.74
N SER A 312 19.71 -13.25 -4.79
CA SER A 312 20.21 -12.99 -6.15
C SER A 312 19.53 -11.80 -6.81
N GLY A 313 18.30 -11.45 -6.40
CA GLY A 313 17.50 -10.39 -7.02
C GLY A 313 16.93 -10.80 -8.38
N GLU A 314 16.97 -12.09 -8.71
CA GLU A 314 16.48 -12.60 -9.98
C GLU A 314 14.97 -12.83 -9.94
N LEU A 315 14.34 -12.66 -11.10
CA LEU A 315 12.94 -13.03 -11.28
C LEU A 315 12.83 -14.55 -11.25
N ILE A 316 12.08 -15.06 -10.27
CA ILE A 316 11.83 -16.51 -10.12
C ILE A 316 10.54 -16.90 -10.81
N ASP A 317 9.49 -16.08 -10.65
CA ASP A 317 8.15 -16.44 -11.12
C ASP A 317 7.25 -15.20 -11.21
N ALA A 318 6.13 -15.31 -11.91
CA ALA A 318 5.14 -14.24 -12.03
C ALA A 318 3.72 -14.78 -12.08
N TYR A 319 2.80 -14.01 -11.50
CA TYR A 319 1.36 -14.19 -11.66
C TYR A 319 0.78 -12.95 -12.33
N TYR A 320 -0.04 -13.18 -13.36
CA TYR A 320 -0.66 -12.13 -14.14
C TYR A 320 -2.18 -12.19 -13.96
N HIS A 321 -2.75 -11.15 -13.39
CA HIS A 321 -4.17 -11.11 -13.03
C HIS A 321 -5.02 -10.44 -14.12
N SER A 322 -4.61 -9.27 -14.62
CA SER A 322 -5.43 -8.44 -15.53
C SER A 322 -4.63 -7.71 -16.60
N THR A 323 -5.27 -7.48 -17.74
CA THR A 323 -4.81 -6.65 -18.88
C THR A 323 -5.11 -5.17 -18.73
N ASP A 324 -5.98 -4.80 -17.80
CA ASP A 324 -6.36 -3.40 -17.59
C ASP A 324 -5.22 -2.63 -16.91
N LEU A 325 -4.61 -1.69 -17.64
CA LEU A 325 -3.57 -0.81 -17.12
C LEU A 325 -4.01 0.05 -15.93
N ARG A 326 -5.33 0.24 -15.77
CA ARG A 326 -5.92 0.98 -14.64
C ARG A 326 -5.92 0.14 -13.37
N MET A 327 -5.88 -1.19 -13.49
CA MET A 327 -5.81 -2.10 -12.36
C MET A 327 -4.37 -2.28 -11.91
N CYS A 328 -4.12 -2.04 -10.63
CA CYS A 328 -2.82 -2.17 -10.00
C CYS A 328 -2.94 -3.08 -8.78
N ILE A 329 -1.99 -3.99 -8.60
CA ILE A 329 -1.82 -4.66 -7.30
C ILE A 329 -1.34 -3.61 -6.31
N HIS A 330 -2.10 -3.39 -5.24
CA HIS A 330 -1.76 -2.43 -4.19
C HIS A 330 -1.56 -3.13 -2.85
N GLY A 331 -2.57 -3.83 -2.36
CA GLY A 331 -2.38 -4.74 -1.24
C GLY A 331 -1.65 -5.99 -1.64
N LEU A 332 -0.69 -6.42 -0.83
CA LEU A 332 0.01 -7.67 -1.09
C LEU A 332 0.59 -8.24 0.20
N THR A 333 0.28 -9.50 0.48
CA THR A 333 0.94 -10.29 1.51
C THR A 333 1.03 -11.74 1.05
N ALA A 334 2.21 -12.32 1.16
CA ALA A 334 2.43 -13.73 0.92
C ALA A 334 2.40 -14.46 2.26
N ASP A 335 1.62 -15.54 2.30
CA ASP A 335 1.60 -16.44 3.45
C ASP A 335 2.86 -17.29 3.43
N ALA A 336 3.89 -16.85 4.15
CA ALA A 336 5.01 -17.70 4.52
C ALA A 336 4.56 -18.63 5.66
N SER A 337 3.56 -19.48 5.40
CA SER A 337 3.33 -20.60 6.32
C SER A 337 4.59 -21.47 6.26
N PRO A 338 5.29 -21.70 7.39
CA PRO A 338 6.17 -22.85 7.46
C PRO A 338 5.28 -24.07 7.28
N GLY A 339 5.61 -24.90 6.28
CA GLY A 339 4.99 -26.22 6.15
C GLY A 339 5.29 -27.10 7.36
#